data_AF-A0A496XC88-F1
#
_entry.id   AF-A0A496XC88-F1
#
_cell.length_a   1.000
_cell.length_b   1.000
_cell.length_c   1.000
_cell.angle_alpha   90.00
_cell.angle_beta   90.00
_cell.angle_gamma   90.00
#
_symmetry.space_group_name_H-M   'P 1'
#
loop_
_entity.id
_entity.type
_entity.pdbx_description
1 polymer ?
#
loop_
_entity_poly.entity_id
_entity_poly.type
_entity_poly.pdbx_seq_one_letter_code
_entity_poly.pdbx_strand_id
1 'polypeptide(L)'
;SIYGMHAGGVQSDERASNILDSGSHFYNTYETKDGRYVSIGSIETKFYAELLEKMGIEPDSMAPQMERESWPAMKEKLKELFLTRTRDEWCAIMDNTDICFAPVLTLEEAPDYPHNKERNAFVDVEGVKHPAPAPRFSRTPSSIKGPAPKTGIHTEEVLSAWGVSSDEIKALKAGGAIK
;
A
#
# COMPACT_ATOMS: atom_id res chain seq x y z
N SER A 1 0.84 20.78 9.85
CA SER A 1 2.09 20.05 9.54
C SER A 1 2.45 19.18 10.73
N ILE A 2 3.29 18.15 10.54
CA ILE A 2 3.80 17.31 11.66
C ILE A 2 4.49 18.18 12.72
N TYR A 3 5.30 19.16 12.31
CA TYR A 3 5.93 20.11 13.23
C TYR A 3 4.94 20.92 14.08
N GLY A 4 3.79 21.32 13.50
CA GLY A 4 2.73 22.00 14.25
C GLY A 4 2.05 21.08 15.27
N MET A 5 1.82 19.81 14.91
CA MET A 5 1.27 18.82 15.85
C MET A 5 2.25 18.49 16.97
N HIS A 6 3.54 18.43 16.67
CA HIS A 6 4.60 18.23 17.66
C HIS A 6 4.68 19.40 18.64
N ALA A 7 4.73 20.64 18.13
CA ALA A 7 4.70 21.84 18.96
C ALA A 7 3.43 21.94 19.84
N GLY A 8 2.31 21.40 19.36
CA GLY A 8 1.04 21.32 20.10
C GLY A 8 0.90 20.10 21.01
N GLY A 9 1.94 19.26 21.17
CA GLY A 9 1.90 18.07 22.03
C GLY A 9 1.03 16.91 21.53
N VAL A 10 0.54 16.98 20.29
CA VAL A 10 -0.27 15.92 19.66
C VAL A 10 0.61 14.85 19.01
N GLN A 11 1.80 15.23 18.54
CA GLN A 11 2.77 14.31 17.97
C GLN A 11 3.98 14.20 18.90
N SER A 12 4.46 12.99 19.13
CA SER A 12 5.71 12.71 19.82
C SER A 12 6.73 12.05 18.87
N ASP A 13 7.99 12.05 19.27
CA ASP A 13 9.07 11.33 18.60
C ASP A 13 9.11 9.82 18.96
N GLU A 14 8.31 9.38 19.94
CA GLU A 14 8.25 7.97 20.33
C GLU A 14 7.47 7.16 19.29
N ARG A 15 8.10 6.09 18.81
CA ARG A 15 7.51 5.18 17.82
C ARG A 15 6.23 4.52 18.38
N ALA A 16 5.18 4.47 17.55
CA ALA A 16 3.92 3.80 17.86
C ALA A 16 3.25 4.35 19.13
N SER A 17 3.30 5.67 19.29
CA SER A 17 2.65 6.41 20.38
C SER A 17 1.65 7.47 19.87
N ASN A 18 1.56 7.63 18.54
CA ASN A 18 0.78 8.65 17.87
C ASN A 18 -0.47 8.04 17.23
N ILE A 19 -1.34 8.92 16.73
CA ILE A 19 -2.58 8.48 16.08
C ILE A 19 -2.26 7.67 14.83
N LEU A 20 -1.35 8.14 13.98
CA LEU A 20 -1.14 7.63 12.62
C LEU A 20 0.03 6.63 12.48
N ASP A 21 0.62 6.17 13.59
CA ASP A 21 1.81 5.31 13.58
C ASP A 21 1.61 3.99 14.34
N SER A 22 0.37 3.52 14.43
CA SER A 22 -0.03 2.32 15.20
C SER A 22 0.00 2.48 16.73
N GLY A 23 0.11 3.72 17.22
CA GLY A 23 -0.10 4.01 18.64
C GLY A 23 -1.54 3.83 19.10
N SER A 24 -2.49 4.34 18.30
CA SER A 24 -3.93 4.19 18.57
C SER A 24 -4.48 2.81 18.18
N HIS A 25 -5.58 2.41 18.82
CA HIS A 25 -6.26 1.15 18.49
C HIS A 25 -7.10 1.24 17.22
N PHE A 26 -7.54 2.43 16.82
CA PHE A 26 -8.38 2.64 15.63
C PHE A 26 -7.57 2.97 14.36
N TYR A 27 -6.24 3.03 14.45
CA TYR A 27 -5.33 3.19 13.31
C TYR A 27 -4.16 2.22 13.46
N ASN A 28 -4.34 0.97 13.02
CA ASN A 28 -3.38 -0.10 13.25
C ASN A 28 -3.59 -1.27 12.27
N THR A 29 -2.69 -2.25 12.32
CA THR A 29 -2.83 -3.54 11.64
C THR A 29 -3.01 -4.64 12.68
N TYR A 30 -3.97 -5.54 12.44
CA TYR A 30 -4.33 -6.62 13.35
C TYR A 30 -4.26 -7.98 12.66
N GLU A 31 -3.74 -8.97 13.38
CA GLU A 31 -3.75 -10.36 12.95
C GLU A 31 -5.14 -10.96 13.11
N THR A 32 -5.54 -11.79 12.15
CA THR A 32 -6.81 -12.51 12.11
C THR A 32 -6.61 -13.99 12.44
N LYS A 33 -7.70 -14.72 12.65
CA LYS A 33 -7.69 -16.14 13.08
C LYS A 33 -6.79 -17.06 12.25
N ASP A 34 -6.64 -16.75 10.97
CA ASP A 34 -5.90 -17.50 9.97
C ASP A 34 -4.44 -17.02 9.80
N GLY A 35 -3.93 -16.19 10.72
CA GLY A 35 -2.56 -15.66 10.67
C GLY A 35 -2.34 -14.62 9.56
N ARG A 36 -3.43 -14.16 8.93
CA ARG A 36 -3.43 -13.05 7.98
C ARG A 36 -3.70 -11.74 8.71
N TYR A 37 -3.69 -10.61 7.99
CA TYR A 37 -3.81 -9.30 8.60
C TYR A 37 -4.84 -8.42 7.91
N VAL A 38 -5.43 -7.52 8.70
CA VAL A 38 -6.28 -6.41 8.26
C VAL A 38 -5.71 -5.10 8.79
N SER A 39 -5.91 -4.01 8.06
CA SER A 39 -5.60 -2.67 8.52
C SER A 39 -6.88 -1.89 8.79
N ILE A 40 -6.84 -1.06 9.83
CA ILE A 40 -7.89 -0.09 10.13
C ILE A 40 -7.27 1.30 10.27
N GLY A 41 -8.05 2.30 9.88
CA GLY A 41 -7.71 3.73 9.98
C GLY A 41 -8.94 4.58 10.25
N SER A 42 -9.85 4.11 11.10
CA SER A 42 -11.14 4.74 11.39
C SER A 42 -10.99 5.83 12.46
N ILE A 43 -10.44 6.98 12.06
CA ILE A 43 -10.11 8.09 12.98
C ILE A 43 -11.36 8.92 13.30
N GLU A 44 -12.20 9.18 12.32
CA GLU A 44 -13.40 9.98 12.48
C GLU A 44 -14.45 9.21 13.29
N THR A 45 -15.06 9.88 14.25
CA THR A 45 -15.99 9.28 15.22
C THR A 45 -17.10 8.46 14.56
N LYS A 46 -17.63 8.91 13.41
CA LYS A 46 -18.68 8.18 12.69
C LYS A 46 -18.19 6.82 12.14
N PHE A 47 -16.99 6.77 11.56
CA PHE A 47 -16.42 5.55 11.00
C PHE A 47 -15.98 4.59 12.10
N TYR A 48 -15.47 5.14 13.21
CA TYR A 48 -15.15 4.36 14.40
C TYR A 48 -16.40 3.74 15.04
N ALA A 49 -17.50 4.49 15.13
CA ALA A 49 -18.76 3.96 15.65
C ALA A 49 -19.29 2.80 14.78
N GLU A 50 -19.26 2.94 13.45
CA GLU A 50 -19.66 1.87 12.54
C GLU A 50 -18.72 0.65 12.65
N LEU A 51 -17.41 0.86 12.82
CA LEU A 51 -16.47 -0.23 13.11
C LEU A 51 -16.89 -1.00 14.37
N LEU A 52 -17.16 -0.31 15.48
CA LEU A 52 -17.58 -0.96 16.72
C LEU A 52 -18.89 -1.73 16.53
N GLU A 53 -19.88 -1.14 15.85
CA GLU A 53 -21.16 -1.78 15.54
C GLU A 53 -20.97 -3.08 14.74
N LYS A 54 -20.21 -3.03 13.63
CA LYS A 54 -19.94 -4.20 12.78
C LYS A 54 -19.12 -5.27 13.47
N MET A 55 -18.27 -4.87 14.42
CA MET A 55 -17.52 -5.78 15.27
C MET A 55 -18.37 -6.38 16.40
N GLY A 56 -19.58 -5.87 16.64
CA GLY A 56 -20.44 -6.28 17.76
C GLY A 56 -19.92 -5.81 19.12
N ILE A 57 -19.19 -4.70 19.15
CA ILE A 57 -18.69 -4.08 20.38
C ILE A 57 -19.71 -3.04 20.85
N GLU A 58 -20.23 -3.22 22.06
CA GLU A 58 -21.01 -2.17 22.73
C GLU A 58 -20.14 -0.93 22.99
N PRO A 59 -20.55 0.28 22.57
CA PRO A 59 -19.74 1.50 22.72
C PRO A 59 -19.27 1.75 24.15
N ASP A 60 -20.13 1.49 25.15
CA ASP A 60 -19.84 1.68 26.57
C ASP A 60 -18.74 0.74 27.11
N SER A 61 -18.40 -0.31 26.35
CA SER A 61 -17.31 -1.21 26.70
C SER A 61 -15.94 -0.71 26.22
N MET A 62 -15.88 0.43 25.51
CA MET A 62 -14.66 1.06 25.02
C MET A 62 -14.37 2.35 25.80
N ALA A 63 -13.09 2.61 26.02
CA ALA A 63 -12.66 3.93 26.49
C ALA A 63 -12.92 5.01 25.42
N PRO A 64 -12.98 6.30 25.79
CA PRO A 64 -13.09 7.39 24.82
C PRO A 64 -12.01 7.28 23.74
N GLN A 65 -12.42 7.39 22.47
CA GLN A 65 -11.55 7.09 21.32
C GLN A 65 -10.19 7.81 21.40
N MET A 66 -10.17 9.11 21.73
CA MET A 66 -8.95 9.92 21.74
C MET A 66 -8.17 9.90 23.07
N GLU A 67 -8.56 9.05 24.03
CA GLU A 67 -7.87 8.90 25.32
C GLU A 67 -6.64 7.99 25.17
N ARG A 68 -5.46 8.61 25.07
CA ARG A 68 -4.19 7.92 24.76
C ARG A 68 -3.78 6.87 25.78
N GLU A 69 -4.02 7.15 27.06
CA GLU A 69 -3.65 6.27 28.16
C GLU A 69 -4.38 4.92 28.07
N SER A 70 -5.57 4.91 27.46
CA SER A 70 -6.39 3.71 27.26
C SER A 70 -6.06 2.93 25.98
N TRP A 71 -5.35 3.52 25.02
CA TRP A 71 -5.04 2.88 23.74
C TRP A 71 -4.34 1.52 23.87
N PRO A 72 -3.35 1.30 24.76
CA PRO A 72 -2.74 -0.02 24.91
C PRO A 72 -3.75 -1.12 25.26
N ALA A 73 -4.67 -0.85 26.20
CA ALA A 73 -5.70 -1.81 26.60
C ALA A 73 -6.72 -2.04 25.47
N MET A 74 -7.15 -0.97 24.78
CA MET A 74 -8.07 -1.08 23.65
C MET A 74 -7.45 -1.82 22.47
N LYS A 75 -6.13 -1.70 22.25
CA LYS A 75 -5.42 -2.47 21.22
C LYS A 75 -5.50 -3.96 21.47
N GLU A 76 -5.27 -4.42 22.71
CA GLU A 76 -5.38 -5.84 23.03
C GLU A 76 -6.82 -6.34 22.84
N LYS A 77 -7.82 -5.56 23.24
CA LYS A 77 -9.23 -5.91 23.00
C LYS A 77 -9.56 -6.08 21.52
N LEU A 78 -9.12 -5.15 20.67
CA LEU A 78 -9.34 -5.24 19.22
C LEU A 78 -8.58 -6.43 18.63
N LYS A 79 -7.36 -6.68 19.07
CA LYS A 79 -6.55 -7.83 18.65
C LYS A 79 -7.23 -9.15 18.98
N GLU A 80 -7.70 -9.34 20.20
CA GLU A 80 -8.47 -10.53 20.60
C GLU A 80 -9.71 -10.71 19.72
N LEU A 81 -10.39 -9.61 19.39
CA LEU A 81 -11.58 -9.67 18.56
C LEU A 81 -11.24 -10.06 17.11
N PHE A 82 -10.21 -9.45 16.50
CA PHE A 82 -9.81 -9.80 15.13
C PHE A 82 -9.39 -11.26 15.00
N LEU A 83 -8.83 -11.88 16.05
CA LEU A 83 -8.50 -13.30 16.11
C LEU A 83 -9.72 -14.25 16.11
N THR A 84 -10.94 -13.75 16.23
CA THR A 84 -12.16 -14.59 16.26
C THR A 84 -12.61 -15.08 14.88
N ARG A 85 -12.21 -14.39 13.81
CA ARG A 85 -12.61 -14.66 12.42
C ARG A 85 -11.42 -14.58 11.48
N THR A 86 -11.51 -15.23 10.32
CA THR A 86 -10.49 -15.12 9.27
C THR A 86 -10.51 -13.73 8.64
N ARG A 87 -9.45 -13.35 7.92
CA ARG A 87 -9.41 -12.07 7.20
C ARG A 87 -10.59 -11.92 6.24
N ASP A 88 -10.90 -12.96 5.49
CA ASP A 88 -11.93 -12.90 4.46
C ASP A 88 -13.35 -12.87 5.07
N GLU A 89 -13.56 -13.48 6.24
CA GLU A 89 -14.79 -13.32 7.03
C GLU A 89 -14.96 -11.87 7.52
N TRP A 90 -13.88 -11.20 7.94
CA TRP A 90 -13.92 -9.78 8.28
C TRP A 90 -14.18 -8.90 7.07
N CYS A 91 -13.55 -9.17 5.93
CA CYS A 91 -13.86 -8.48 4.67
C CYS A 91 -15.34 -8.61 4.30
N ALA A 92 -15.93 -9.80 4.44
CA ALA A 92 -17.36 -9.98 4.15
C ALA A 92 -18.28 -9.13 5.05
N ILE A 93 -17.84 -8.77 6.27
CA ILE A 93 -18.58 -7.92 7.20
C ILE A 93 -18.35 -6.42 6.91
N MET A 94 -17.11 -6.05 6.57
CA MET A 94 -16.62 -4.67 6.54
C MET A 94 -16.55 -4.08 5.14
N ASP A 95 -16.43 -4.88 4.08
CA ASP A 95 -16.36 -4.37 2.71
C ASP A 95 -17.68 -3.68 2.32
N ASN A 96 -17.57 -2.61 1.53
CA ASN A 96 -18.70 -1.75 1.13
C ASN A 96 -19.39 -1.01 2.29
N THR A 97 -18.70 -0.84 3.42
CA THR A 97 -19.11 0.08 4.50
C THR A 97 -18.32 1.38 4.43
N ASP A 98 -18.67 2.35 5.28
CA ASP A 98 -17.94 3.61 5.42
C ASP A 98 -16.70 3.47 6.34
N ILE A 99 -16.43 2.27 6.86
CA ILE A 99 -15.28 1.98 7.72
C ILE A 99 -13.99 2.10 6.90
N CYS A 100 -13.01 2.83 7.44
CA CYS A 100 -11.66 2.83 6.92
C CYS A 100 -10.96 1.52 7.31
N PHE A 101 -11.23 0.47 6.53
CA PHE A 101 -10.74 -0.90 6.68
C PHE A 101 -10.21 -1.43 5.35
N ALA A 102 -9.18 -2.28 5.39
CA ALA A 102 -8.74 -3.05 4.22
C ALA A 102 -8.05 -4.37 4.62
N PRO A 103 -8.13 -5.42 3.79
CA PRO A 103 -7.24 -6.57 3.94
C PRO A 103 -5.79 -6.19 3.63
N VAL A 104 -4.84 -6.75 4.38
CA VAL A 104 -3.43 -6.75 3.98
C VAL A 104 -3.24 -7.86 2.96
N LEU A 105 -3.02 -7.47 1.70
CA LEU A 105 -2.87 -8.39 0.57
C LEU A 105 -1.41 -8.82 0.40
N THR A 106 -1.20 -10.07 0.00
CA THR A 106 0.12 -10.53 -0.47
C THR A 106 0.42 -10.00 -1.88
N LEU A 107 1.67 -10.13 -2.32
CA LEU A 107 2.06 -9.82 -3.70
C LEU A 107 1.34 -10.70 -4.74
N GLU A 108 0.93 -11.91 -4.36
CA GLU A 108 0.17 -12.82 -5.23
C GLU A 108 -1.31 -12.44 -5.28
N GLU A 109 -1.89 -11.98 -4.17
CA GLU A 109 -3.30 -11.58 -4.09
C GLU A 109 -3.56 -10.21 -4.71
N ALA A 110 -2.62 -9.27 -4.57
CA ALA A 110 -2.81 -7.87 -4.95
C ALA A 110 -3.22 -7.67 -6.43
N PRO A 111 -2.62 -8.35 -7.43
CA PRO A 111 -3.03 -8.23 -8.83
C PRO A 111 -4.47 -8.67 -9.09
N ASP A 112 -4.95 -9.62 -8.28
CA ASP A 112 -6.22 -10.30 -8.49
C ASP A 112 -7.36 -9.75 -7.62
N TYR A 113 -7.08 -8.82 -6.71
CA TYR A 113 -8.08 -8.19 -5.86
C TYR A 113 -9.07 -7.34 -6.70
N PRO A 114 -10.39 -7.35 -6.40
CA PRO A 114 -11.43 -6.84 -7.31
C PRO A 114 -11.17 -5.43 -7.85
N HIS A 115 -10.85 -4.48 -6.96
CA HIS A 115 -10.58 -3.09 -7.35
C HIS A 115 -9.32 -2.95 -8.24
N ASN A 116 -8.29 -3.77 -7.99
CA ASN A 116 -7.07 -3.75 -8.79
C ASN A 116 -7.28 -4.34 -10.18
N LYS A 117 -8.09 -5.42 -10.27
CA LYS A 117 -8.53 -6.00 -11.54
C LYS A 117 -9.35 -5.01 -12.36
N GLU A 118 -10.42 -4.47 -11.78
CA GLU A 118 -11.32 -3.54 -12.46
C GLU A 118 -10.57 -2.34 -13.06
N ARG A 119 -9.56 -1.87 -12.34
CA ARG A 119 -8.75 -0.71 -12.76
C ARG A 119 -7.58 -1.06 -13.65
N ASN A 120 -7.33 -2.34 -13.96
CA ASN A 120 -6.10 -2.77 -14.62
C ASN A 120 -4.87 -2.19 -13.91
N ALA A 121 -4.85 -2.24 -12.58
CA ALA A 121 -3.77 -1.69 -11.74
C ALA A 121 -2.45 -2.45 -11.92
N PHE A 122 -2.54 -3.70 -12.37
CA PHE A 122 -1.41 -4.52 -12.81
C PHE A 122 -1.62 -4.93 -14.27
N VAL A 123 -0.51 -5.04 -14.99
CA VAL A 123 -0.46 -5.49 -16.38
C VAL A 123 0.53 -6.63 -16.52
N ASP A 124 0.35 -7.44 -17.56
CA ASP A 124 1.27 -8.52 -17.91
C ASP A 124 2.26 -8.03 -18.96
N VAL A 125 3.55 -8.21 -18.70
CA VAL A 125 4.64 -7.93 -19.64
C VAL A 125 5.47 -9.19 -19.76
N GLU A 126 5.34 -9.88 -20.89
CA GLU A 126 6.05 -11.15 -21.17
C GLU A 126 5.85 -12.23 -20.08
N GLY A 127 4.64 -12.36 -19.54
CA GLY A 127 4.29 -13.34 -18.51
C GLY A 127 4.61 -12.90 -17.08
N VAL A 128 5.10 -11.67 -16.88
CA VAL A 128 5.41 -11.12 -15.57
C VAL A 128 4.39 -10.03 -15.21
N LYS A 129 3.84 -10.09 -13.98
CA LYS A 129 2.96 -9.04 -13.46
C LYS A 129 3.75 -7.80 -13.06
N HIS A 130 3.35 -6.65 -13.60
CA HIS A 130 3.91 -5.35 -13.26
C HIS A 130 2.81 -4.39 -12.81
N PRO A 131 3.08 -3.48 -11.86
CA PRO A 131 2.22 -2.33 -11.64
C PRO A 131 2.07 -1.52 -12.93
N ALA A 132 0.84 -1.18 -13.27
CA ALA A 132 0.56 -0.30 -14.40
C ALA A 132 1.11 1.11 -14.12
N PRO A 133 1.54 1.87 -15.15
CA PRO A 133 1.98 3.25 -14.98
C PRO A 133 0.95 4.13 -14.22
N ALA A 134 1.44 4.93 -13.27
CA ALA A 134 0.64 5.86 -12.48
C ALA A 134 1.34 7.23 -12.37
N PRO A 135 0.59 8.36 -12.30
CA PRO A 135 -0.87 8.44 -12.36
C PRO A 135 -1.44 8.20 -13.78
N ARG A 136 -2.75 7.99 -13.88
CA ARG A 136 -3.43 7.75 -15.17
C ARG A 136 -3.82 9.07 -15.84
N PHE A 137 -3.25 9.34 -17.01
CA PHE A 137 -3.55 10.54 -17.79
C PHE A 137 -4.58 10.24 -18.88
N SER A 138 -5.67 11.02 -18.95
CA SER A 138 -6.71 10.87 -19.97
C SER A 138 -6.28 11.33 -21.36
N ARG A 139 -5.46 12.38 -21.45
CA ARG A 139 -5.01 12.96 -22.73
C ARG A 139 -3.76 12.30 -23.30
N THR A 140 -2.87 11.83 -22.43
CA THR A 140 -1.59 11.23 -22.81
C THR A 140 -1.37 9.95 -21.99
N PRO A 141 -2.15 8.89 -22.25
CA PRO A 141 -2.02 7.64 -21.50
C PRO A 141 -0.59 7.12 -21.55
N SER A 142 -0.02 6.82 -20.37
CA SER A 142 1.28 6.16 -20.29
C SER A 142 1.17 4.70 -20.68
N SER A 143 2.21 4.15 -21.30
CA SER A 143 2.29 2.75 -21.70
C SER A 143 3.67 2.18 -21.39
N ILE A 144 3.70 0.87 -21.11
CA ILE A 144 4.94 0.12 -21.01
C ILE A 144 5.45 -0.12 -22.43
N LYS A 145 6.71 0.25 -22.70
CA LYS A 145 7.30 0.23 -24.05
C LYS A 145 8.04 -1.06 -24.41
N GLY A 146 8.00 -2.06 -23.54
CA GLY A 146 8.70 -3.33 -23.70
C GLY A 146 9.40 -3.75 -22.40
N PRO A 147 10.11 -4.89 -22.43
CA PRO A 147 10.89 -5.37 -21.29
C PRO A 147 12.10 -4.47 -21.01
N ALA A 148 12.74 -4.69 -19.85
CA ALA A 148 14.00 -4.04 -19.55
C ALA A 148 15.06 -4.40 -20.63
N PRO A 149 15.73 -3.41 -21.24
CA PRO A 149 16.70 -3.68 -22.29
C PRO A 149 17.90 -4.43 -21.73
N LYS A 150 18.45 -5.36 -22.50
CA LYS A 150 19.75 -5.97 -22.19
C LYS A 150 20.85 -4.96 -22.39
N THR A 151 21.93 -5.07 -21.60
CA THR A 151 23.12 -4.24 -21.75
C THR A 151 23.62 -4.28 -23.19
N GLY A 152 23.76 -3.10 -23.80
CA GLY A 152 24.31 -2.92 -25.15
C GLY A 152 23.30 -3.07 -26.31
N ILE A 153 22.05 -3.47 -26.05
CA ILE A 153 21.09 -3.78 -27.12
C ILE A 153 20.77 -2.60 -28.06
N HIS A 154 20.90 -1.37 -27.57
CA HIS A 154 20.66 -0.13 -28.34
C HIS A 154 21.95 0.66 -28.64
N THR A 155 23.15 0.15 -28.31
CA THR A 155 24.41 0.89 -28.44
C THR A 155 24.60 1.44 -29.86
N GLU A 156 24.54 0.58 -30.87
CA GLU A 156 24.79 0.97 -32.27
C GLU A 156 23.68 1.88 -32.81
N GLU A 157 22.43 1.62 -32.44
CA GLU A 157 21.26 2.44 -32.80
C GLU A 157 21.41 3.88 -32.30
N VAL A 158 21.76 4.05 -31.02
CA VAL A 158 21.92 5.37 -30.39
C VAL A 158 23.14 6.11 -30.96
N LEU A 159 24.28 5.43 -31.14
CA LEU A 159 25.48 6.06 -31.71
C LEU A 159 25.24 6.51 -33.15
N SER A 160 24.54 5.70 -33.94
CA SER A 160 24.16 6.07 -35.31
C SER A 160 23.21 7.27 -35.32
N ALA A 161 22.23 7.31 -34.41
CA ALA A 161 21.32 8.45 -34.25
C ALA A 161 22.04 9.75 -33.83
N TRP A 162 23.19 9.64 -33.16
CA TRP A 162 24.06 10.79 -32.83
C TRP A 162 25.02 11.18 -33.96
N GLY A 163 25.02 10.46 -35.07
CA GLY A 163 25.86 10.75 -36.24
C GLY A 163 27.26 10.16 -36.18
N VAL A 164 27.52 9.20 -35.27
CA VAL A 164 28.79 8.46 -35.26
C VAL A 164 28.83 7.52 -36.46
N SER A 165 29.92 7.53 -37.21
CA SER A 165 30.02 6.70 -38.41
C SER A 165 30.09 5.21 -38.09
N SER A 166 29.66 4.36 -39.03
CA SER A 166 29.72 2.91 -38.86
C SER A 166 31.15 2.40 -38.60
N ASP A 167 32.17 3.09 -39.11
CA ASP A 167 33.56 2.68 -38.95
C ASP A 167 34.11 3.06 -37.57
N GLU A 168 33.73 4.23 -37.03
CA GLU A 168 34.01 4.61 -35.65
C GLU A 168 33.30 3.67 -34.65
N ILE A 169 32.04 3.30 -34.90
CA ILE A 169 31.31 2.34 -34.05
C ILE A 169 32.04 0.99 -34.02
N LYS A 170 32.48 0.47 -35.17
CA LYS A 170 33.28 -0.77 -35.23
C LYS A 170 34.60 -0.64 -34.45
N ALA A 171 35.28 0.49 -34.55
CA ALA A 171 36.53 0.74 -33.82
C ALA A 171 36.32 0.79 -32.31
N LEU A 172 35.25 1.46 -31.84
CA LEU A 172 34.87 1.49 -30.42
C LEU A 172 34.54 0.10 -29.88
N LYS A 173 33.83 -0.71 -30.67
CA LYS A 173 33.48 -2.09 -30.31
C LYS A 173 34.72 -2.97 -30.25
N ALA A 174 35.62 -2.86 -31.23
CA ALA A 174 36.88 -3.60 -31.25
C ALA A 174 37.83 -3.20 -30.10
N GLY A 175 37.82 -1.92 -29.71
CA GLY A 175 38.59 -1.40 -28.58
C GLY A 175 37.96 -1.69 -27.20
N GLY A 176 36.79 -2.34 -27.14
CA GLY A 176 36.10 -2.65 -25.88
C GLY A 176 35.49 -1.43 -25.17
N ALA A 177 35.45 -0.27 -25.83
CA ALA A 177 34.86 0.95 -25.27
C ALA A 177 33.33 0.88 -25.21
N ILE A 178 32.71 0.08 -26.08
CA ILE A 178 31.27 -0.19 -26.13
C ILE A 178 31.00 -1.69 -26.27
N LYS A 179 29.81 -2.12 -25.84
CA LYS A 179 29.31 -3.49 -25.97
C LYS A 179 28.21 -3.55 -27.03
#